data_AF-A0AA44QDJ7-F1
#
_entry.id   AF-A0AA44QDJ7-F1
#
_cell.length_a   1.000
_cell.length_b   1.000
_cell.length_c   1.000
_cell.angle_alpha   90.00
_cell.angle_beta   90.00
_cell.angle_gamma   90.00
#
_symmetry.space_group_name_H-M   'P 1'
#
loop_
_entity.id
_entity.type
_entity.pdbx_description
1 polymer ?
#
loop_
_entity_poly.entity_id
_entity_poly.type
_entity_poly.pdbx_seq_one_letter_code
_entity_poly.pdbx_strand_id
1 'polypeptide(L)'
;MLRKIALFLSIYMFLGQGIAYGELDQNQIYEKRMALYKETEKDTNIPWYYVAAIDQYERNIRSVRRDIPKKPNAIVSIYFKPEMWAGPANSVYNDTLPHTISLFGGIGLDGDKDGLADANNDRDLLHTMATILKQQGTSEDRIKIMLWEYYRRAKTVELITEYARIYKHYGRINLEGYAFPLPVHSDNSYRSTFGAGRSFGGRRIHEGTDIFAGYGVPVRSTCYGIIETKGWNRLGGWRIGIRDLYNNYHYYAHLGGFSKEIQLGQIVEPGKVIGFVGSTGYGPPGTAGKFPPHLHFGLYKDNGYTEWAFDPYMHLSLWERKERANLKNNRS
;
A
#
# COMPACT_ATOMS: atom_id res chain seq x y z
N MET A 1 30.63 -13.38 70.24
CA MET A 1 29.52 -13.43 69.26
C MET A 1 28.89 -12.04 69.16
N LEU A 2 29.34 -11.21 68.22
CA LEU A 2 28.72 -9.90 67.97
C LEU A 2 27.49 -10.06 67.07
N ARG A 3 26.31 -9.67 67.59
CA ARG A 3 25.07 -9.56 66.79
C ARG A 3 25.11 -8.25 66.00
N LYS A 4 25.17 -8.33 64.67
CA LYS A 4 25.00 -7.19 63.76
C LYS A 4 23.52 -6.84 63.64
N ILE A 5 23.18 -5.60 64.01
CA ILE A 5 21.95 -4.92 63.66
C ILE A 5 22.11 -4.43 62.20
N ALA A 6 21.18 -4.79 61.33
CA ALA A 6 21.10 -4.23 59.98
C ALA A 6 19.81 -3.42 59.85
N LEU A 7 20.01 -2.13 59.61
CA LEU A 7 19.03 -1.06 59.53
C LEU A 7 18.26 -1.14 58.21
N PHE A 8 16.92 -1.06 58.28
CA PHE A 8 16.06 -0.87 57.10
C PHE A 8 16.26 0.54 56.53
N LEU A 9 16.72 0.65 55.30
CA LEU A 9 16.63 1.88 54.50
C LEU A 9 15.53 1.72 53.46
N SER A 10 14.36 2.29 53.74
CA SER A 10 13.28 2.45 52.76
C SER A 10 13.64 3.58 51.79
N ILE A 11 14.03 3.23 50.57
CA ILE A 11 14.20 4.19 49.48
C ILE A 11 12.80 4.54 48.95
N TYR A 12 12.34 5.75 49.26
CA TYR A 12 11.21 6.38 48.60
C TYR A 12 11.61 6.68 47.14
N MET A 13 11.10 5.90 46.19
CA MET A 13 11.12 6.28 44.77
C MET A 13 10.08 7.36 44.53
N PHE A 14 10.56 8.56 44.18
CA PHE A 14 9.73 9.62 43.62
C PHE A 14 9.15 9.15 42.27
N LEU A 15 7.82 9.09 42.22
CA LEU A 15 7.04 8.90 40.99
C LEU A 15 7.25 10.11 40.07
N GLY A 16 8.12 9.95 39.08
CA GLY A 16 8.10 10.81 37.89
C GLY A 16 6.86 10.47 37.07
N GLN A 17 5.83 11.33 37.13
CA GLN A 17 4.73 11.31 36.18
C GLN A 17 5.28 11.70 34.80
N GLY A 18 5.74 10.70 34.04
CA GLY A 18 5.93 10.84 32.60
C GLY A 18 4.56 10.99 31.96
N ILE A 19 4.32 12.13 31.34
CA ILE A 19 3.18 12.34 30.43
C ILE A 19 3.37 11.34 29.28
N ALA A 20 2.63 10.23 29.32
CA ALA A 20 2.49 9.35 28.19
C ALA A 20 1.64 10.09 27.14
N TYR A 21 2.31 10.70 26.16
CA TYR A 21 1.66 11.05 24.90
C TYR A 21 1.16 9.73 24.31
N GLY A 22 -0.14 9.47 24.44
CA GLY A 22 -0.76 8.27 23.87
C GLY A 22 -0.59 8.28 22.36
N GLU A 23 0.23 7.38 21.83
CA GLU A 23 0.13 7.00 20.42
C GLU A 23 -1.32 6.60 20.16
N LEU A 24 -1.99 7.30 19.23
CA LEU A 24 -3.35 6.96 18.84
C LEU A 24 -3.38 5.49 18.40
N ASP A 25 -4.32 4.72 18.94
CA ASP A 25 -4.53 3.34 18.47
C ASP A 25 -4.82 3.37 16.96
N GLN A 26 -4.28 2.40 16.23
CA GLN A 26 -4.38 2.34 14.78
C GLN A 26 -5.85 2.35 14.31
N ASN A 27 -6.76 1.75 15.09
CA ASN A 27 -8.20 1.79 14.82
C ASN A 27 -8.76 3.21 14.95
N GLN A 28 -8.36 3.97 15.96
CA GLN A 28 -8.78 5.37 16.13
C GLN A 28 -8.32 6.23 14.95
N ILE A 29 -7.14 5.95 14.40
CA ILE A 29 -6.65 6.64 13.21
C ILE A 29 -7.54 6.33 12.00
N TYR A 30 -7.97 5.08 11.81
CA TYR A 30 -8.90 4.72 10.74
C TYR A 30 -10.27 5.35 10.90
N GLU A 31 -10.80 5.41 12.12
CA GLU A 31 -12.07 6.08 12.41
C GLU A 31 -12.01 7.57 12.05
N LYS A 32 -10.94 8.26 12.48
CA LYS A 32 -10.71 9.68 12.14
C LYS A 32 -10.61 9.90 10.63
N ARG A 33 -9.89 9.03 9.90
CA ARG A 33 -9.81 9.11 8.42
C ARG A 33 -11.17 8.93 7.77
N MET A 34 -11.90 7.90 8.18
CA MET A 34 -13.21 7.61 7.61
C MET A 34 -14.17 8.78 7.82
N ALA A 35 -14.15 9.39 9.02
CA ALA A 35 -14.94 10.59 9.31
C ALA A 35 -14.60 11.75 8.35
N LEU A 36 -13.31 12.06 8.19
CA LEU A 36 -12.84 13.12 7.28
C LEU A 36 -13.24 12.87 5.82
N TYR A 37 -13.13 11.63 5.33
CA TYR A 37 -13.51 11.29 3.94
C TYR A 37 -15.01 11.41 3.72
N LYS A 38 -15.82 11.00 4.69
CA LYS A 38 -17.27 11.10 4.63
C LYS A 38 -17.78 12.54 4.68
N GLU A 39 -17.12 13.35 5.48
CA GLU A 39 -17.38 14.79 5.53
C GLU A 39 -17.02 15.47 4.21
N THR A 40 -15.84 15.15 3.66
CA THR A 40 -15.41 15.66 2.35
C THR A 40 -16.38 15.25 1.23
N GLU A 41 -16.89 14.01 1.27
CA GLU A 41 -17.92 13.52 0.35
C GLU A 41 -19.20 14.36 0.43
N LYS A 42 -19.66 14.67 1.65
CA LYS A 42 -20.85 15.50 1.89
C LYS A 42 -20.68 16.92 1.34
N ASP A 43 -19.49 17.50 1.49
CA ASP A 43 -19.24 18.89 1.10
C ASP A 43 -19.00 19.05 -0.40
N THR A 44 -18.37 18.06 -1.03
CA THR A 44 -17.91 18.17 -2.42
C THR A 44 -18.72 17.34 -3.42
N ASN A 45 -19.48 16.34 -2.96
CA ASN A 45 -20.09 15.27 -3.75
C ASN A 45 -19.09 14.36 -4.48
N ILE A 46 -17.80 14.41 -4.13
CA ILE A 46 -16.82 13.42 -4.58
C ILE A 46 -16.94 12.18 -3.69
N PRO A 47 -17.11 10.97 -4.27
CA PRO A 47 -17.29 9.79 -3.45
C PRO A 47 -16.11 9.53 -2.51
N TRP A 48 -16.40 9.19 -1.25
CA TRP A 48 -15.40 9.06 -0.17
C TRP A 48 -14.24 8.11 -0.55
N TYR A 49 -14.52 7.08 -1.34
CA TYR A 49 -13.54 6.07 -1.74
C TYR A 49 -12.49 6.60 -2.72
N TYR A 50 -12.77 7.66 -3.50
CA TYR A 50 -11.75 8.35 -4.30
C TYR A 50 -10.84 9.21 -3.42
N VAL A 51 -11.44 9.92 -2.46
CA VAL A 51 -10.67 10.73 -1.49
C VAL A 51 -9.73 9.83 -0.68
N ALA A 52 -10.25 8.70 -0.18
CA ALA A 52 -9.47 7.69 0.54
C ALA A 52 -8.35 7.09 -0.33
N ALA A 53 -8.63 6.81 -1.61
CA ALA A 53 -7.66 6.27 -2.55
C ALA A 53 -6.49 7.23 -2.81
N ILE A 54 -6.78 8.52 -2.98
CA ILE A 54 -5.76 9.55 -3.16
C ILE A 54 -4.91 9.67 -1.91
N ASP A 55 -5.53 9.76 -0.72
CA ASP A 55 -4.78 9.81 0.54
C ASP A 55 -3.87 8.58 0.72
N GLN A 56 -4.39 7.39 0.43
CA GLN A 56 -3.60 6.16 0.52
C GLN A 56 -2.43 6.17 -0.47
N TYR A 57 -2.63 6.62 -1.70
CA TYR A 57 -1.56 6.78 -2.68
C TYR A 57 -0.50 7.78 -2.17
N GLU A 58 -0.91 8.98 -1.74
CA GLU A 58 -0.01 10.00 -1.20
C GLU A 58 0.78 9.50 0.00
N ARG A 59 0.15 8.74 0.90
CA ARG A 59 0.80 8.06 2.03
C ARG A 59 1.90 7.11 1.58
N ASN A 60 1.64 6.29 0.55
CA ASN A 60 2.64 5.37 0.01
C ASN A 60 3.82 6.13 -0.57
N ILE A 61 3.55 7.16 -1.38
CA ILE A 61 4.58 8.01 -2.01
C ILE A 61 5.41 8.73 -0.96
N ARG A 62 4.75 9.38 0.01
CA ARG A 62 5.38 10.09 1.11
C ARG A 62 6.20 9.16 2.00
N SER A 63 5.85 7.88 2.12
CA SER A 63 6.63 6.92 2.92
C SER A 63 8.02 6.64 2.33
N VAL A 64 8.14 6.60 1.00
CA VAL A 64 9.37 6.21 0.30
C VAL A 64 10.17 7.39 -0.24
N ARG A 65 9.51 8.49 -0.60
CA ARG A 65 10.18 9.70 -1.10
C ARG A 65 10.76 10.52 0.05
N ARG A 66 11.95 11.08 -0.20
CA ARG A 66 12.70 11.92 0.75
C ARG A 66 12.52 13.41 0.50
N ASP A 67 12.11 13.77 -0.71
CA ASP A 67 11.88 15.15 -1.14
C ASP A 67 10.49 15.68 -0.73
N ILE A 68 9.63 14.82 -0.16
CA ILE A 68 8.34 15.21 0.42
C ILE A 68 8.53 15.29 1.95
N PRO A 69 8.20 16.44 2.58
CA PRO A 69 8.30 16.60 4.04
C PRO A 69 7.49 15.53 4.77
N LYS A 70 8.01 14.95 5.87
CA LYS A 70 7.24 14.00 6.69
C LYS A 70 6.28 14.76 7.63
N LYS A 71 5.10 14.20 7.88
CA LYS A 71 4.08 14.77 8.78
C LYS A 71 3.60 13.67 9.75
N PRO A 72 4.38 13.35 10.81
CA PRO A 72 4.16 12.16 11.63
C PRO A 72 2.81 12.15 12.38
N ASN A 73 2.28 13.34 12.68
CA ASN A 73 1.04 13.48 13.47
C ASN A 73 -0.22 13.71 12.62
N ALA A 74 -0.10 13.73 11.28
CA ALA A 74 -1.25 13.97 10.43
C ALA A 74 -2.08 12.71 10.18
N ILE A 75 -3.40 12.92 10.12
CA ILE A 75 -4.34 11.86 9.79
C ILE A 75 -4.26 11.57 8.28
N VAL A 76 -4.16 12.64 7.48
CA VAL A 76 -4.07 12.63 6.01
C VAL A 76 -2.63 12.90 5.54
N SER A 77 -2.25 12.31 4.41
CA SER A 77 -0.90 12.35 3.84
C SER A 77 -0.79 13.20 2.58
N ILE A 78 -1.90 13.73 2.04
CA ILE A 78 -1.92 14.68 0.91
C ILE A 78 -0.93 15.82 1.17
N TYR A 79 -0.19 16.18 0.13
CA TYR A 79 0.80 17.24 0.18
C TYR A 79 0.73 18.07 -1.09
N PHE A 80 0.51 19.37 -0.91
CA PHE A 80 0.70 20.37 -1.95
C PHE A 80 2.02 21.09 -1.71
N LYS A 81 2.76 21.35 -2.79
CA LYS A 81 3.95 22.18 -2.68
C LYS A 81 3.53 23.61 -2.32
N PRO A 82 4.33 24.35 -1.52
CA PRO A 82 3.97 25.70 -1.09
C PRO A 82 3.68 26.66 -2.26
N GLU A 83 4.40 26.53 -3.37
CA GLU A 83 4.21 27.37 -4.57
C GLU A 83 2.90 27.04 -5.30
N MET A 84 2.39 25.81 -5.17
CA MET A 84 1.07 25.46 -5.68
C MET A 84 -0.02 25.95 -4.72
N TRP A 85 0.18 25.79 -3.41
CA TRP A 85 -0.79 26.16 -2.39
C TRP A 85 -1.04 27.67 -2.37
N ALA A 86 0.03 28.46 -2.14
CA ALA A 86 -0.03 29.91 -1.97
C ALA A 86 0.00 30.69 -3.28
N GLY A 87 0.40 30.04 -4.39
CA GLY A 87 0.53 30.63 -5.71
C GLY A 87 2.00 30.91 -6.10
N PRO A 88 2.37 30.74 -7.38
CA PRO A 88 3.78 30.77 -7.81
C PRO A 88 4.45 32.15 -7.69
N ALA A 89 3.67 33.22 -7.65
CA ALA A 89 4.15 34.59 -7.48
C ALA A 89 4.02 35.11 -6.04
N ASN A 90 3.52 34.29 -5.11
CA ASN A 90 3.36 34.68 -3.71
C ASN A 90 4.73 34.58 -3.01
N SER A 91 5.18 35.68 -2.40
CA SER A 91 6.41 35.69 -1.60
C SER A 91 6.22 35.05 -0.22
N VAL A 92 4.97 34.83 0.21
CA VAL A 92 4.60 34.18 1.47
C VAL A 92 4.14 32.75 1.17
N TYR A 93 5.05 31.79 1.25
CA TYR A 93 4.77 30.40 0.88
C TYR A 93 3.88 29.63 1.86
N ASN A 94 3.77 30.11 3.10
CA ASN A 94 2.89 29.57 4.15
C ASN A 94 1.64 30.45 4.34
N ASP A 95 1.22 31.16 3.29
CA ASP A 95 0.02 31.97 3.32
C ASP A 95 -1.20 31.11 3.63
N THR A 96 -2.02 31.59 4.56
CA THR A 96 -3.26 30.96 5.01
C THR A 96 -4.48 31.80 4.69
N LEU A 97 -4.34 33.01 4.14
CA LEU A 97 -5.48 33.87 3.86
C LEU A 97 -6.07 33.55 2.48
N PRO A 98 -7.34 33.09 2.36
CA PRO A 98 -7.89 32.65 1.08
C PRO A 98 -7.86 33.71 -0.03
N HIS A 99 -8.07 34.99 0.34
CA HIS A 99 -8.06 36.10 -0.63
C HIS A 99 -6.67 36.31 -1.25
N THR A 100 -5.59 36.28 -0.47
CA THR A 100 -4.22 36.48 -0.97
C THR A 100 -3.75 35.26 -1.75
N ILE A 101 -4.06 34.05 -1.28
CA ILE A 101 -3.83 32.80 -2.02
C ILE A 101 -4.48 32.88 -3.41
N SER A 102 -5.76 33.25 -3.48
CA SER A 102 -6.47 33.39 -4.76
C SER A 102 -5.89 34.49 -5.64
N LEU A 103 -5.45 35.61 -5.06
CA LEU A 103 -4.83 36.73 -5.78
C LEU A 103 -3.57 36.30 -6.53
N PHE A 104 -2.77 35.41 -5.94
CA PHE A 104 -1.55 34.86 -6.54
C PHE A 104 -1.78 33.58 -7.35
N GLY A 105 -3.04 33.17 -7.56
CA GLY A 105 -3.39 31.97 -8.31
C GLY A 105 -3.06 30.66 -7.59
N GLY A 106 -2.96 30.69 -6.26
CA GLY A 106 -2.82 29.50 -5.43
C GLY A 106 -4.11 28.69 -5.36
N ILE A 107 -3.98 27.40 -5.04
CA ILE A 107 -5.10 26.45 -4.98
C ILE A 107 -5.69 26.27 -3.59
N GLY A 108 -5.05 26.81 -2.54
CA GLY A 108 -5.46 26.61 -1.15
C GLY A 108 -6.88 27.10 -0.89
N LEU A 109 -7.72 26.25 -0.29
CA LEU A 109 -9.09 26.55 0.10
C LEU A 109 -9.32 26.23 1.57
N ASP A 110 -10.10 27.08 2.23
CA ASP A 110 -10.60 26.90 3.59
C ASP A 110 -11.73 25.86 3.59
N GLY A 111 -11.41 24.65 4.05
CA GLY A 111 -12.29 23.49 4.02
C GLY A 111 -13.13 23.31 5.28
N ASP A 112 -12.66 23.80 6.43
CA ASP A 112 -13.39 23.73 7.70
C ASP A 112 -14.12 25.01 8.08
N LYS A 113 -13.94 26.06 7.28
CA LYS A 113 -14.62 27.37 7.35
C LYS A 113 -14.23 28.16 8.58
N ASP A 114 -12.99 28.02 9.05
CA ASP A 114 -12.43 28.80 10.15
C ASP A 114 -11.87 30.17 9.71
N GLY A 115 -11.87 30.45 8.41
CA GLY A 115 -11.36 31.66 7.79
C GLY A 115 -9.93 31.54 7.26
N LEU A 116 -9.29 30.39 7.44
CA LEU A 116 -7.91 30.11 7.03
C LEU A 116 -7.87 28.91 6.06
N ALA A 117 -7.02 29.00 5.04
CA ALA A 117 -6.66 27.89 4.18
C ALA A 117 -5.25 27.41 4.56
N ASP A 118 -5.14 26.57 5.58
CA ASP A 118 -3.88 26.05 6.11
C ASP A 118 -3.48 24.73 5.42
N ALA A 119 -2.32 24.74 4.74
CA ALA A 119 -1.74 23.54 4.12
C ALA A 119 -1.38 22.42 5.13
N ASN A 120 -1.45 22.70 6.44
CA ASN A 120 -1.28 21.72 7.51
C ASN A 120 -2.60 21.22 8.10
N ASN A 121 -3.74 21.83 7.76
CA ASN A 121 -5.04 21.37 8.19
C ASN A 121 -5.51 20.22 7.27
N ASP A 122 -5.82 19.07 7.86
CA ASP A 122 -6.22 17.88 7.09
C ASP A 122 -7.57 18.09 6.35
N ARG A 123 -8.46 18.95 6.86
CA ARG A 123 -9.73 19.30 6.22
C ARG A 123 -9.52 20.19 5.00
N ASP A 124 -8.67 21.20 5.09
CA ASP A 124 -8.33 22.09 3.98
C ASP A 124 -7.65 21.33 2.85
N LEU A 125 -6.73 20.42 3.18
CA LEU A 125 -6.06 19.56 2.22
C LEU A 125 -7.05 18.68 1.44
N LEU A 126 -7.98 18.02 2.15
CA LEU A 126 -8.99 17.16 1.53
C LEU A 126 -9.99 17.96 0.71
N HIS A 127 -10.46 19.08 1.23
CA HIS A 127 -11.41 19.96 0.55
C HIS A 127 -10.82 20.54 -0.74
N THR A 128 -9.57 21.00 -0.67
CA THR A 128 -8.82 21.51 -1.82
C THR A 128 -8.68 20.42 -2.88
N MET A 129 -8.21 19.22 -2.51
CA MET A 129 -8.07 18.10 -3.44
C MET A 129 -9.42 17.71 -4.07
N ALA A 130 -10.47 17.58 -3.28
CA ALA A 130 -11.79 17.19 -3.77
C ALA A 130 -12.38 18.26 -4.71
N THR A 131 -12.12 19.55 -4.45
CA THR A 131 -12.54 20.65 -5.33
C THR A 131 -11.83 20.60 -6.67
N ILE A 132 -10.53 20.26 -6.70
CA ILE A 132 -9.79 20.01 -7.95
C ILE A 132 -10.47 18.89 -8.75
N LEU A 133 -10.78 17.76 -8.11
CA LEU A 133 -11.41 16.62 -8.80
C LEU A 133 -12.80 16.94 -9.36
N LYS A 134 -13.55 17.80 -8.67
CA LYS A 134 -14.91 18.19 -9.03
C LYS A 134 -14.97 19.14 -10.23
N GLN A 135 -13.87 19.77 -10.64
CA GLN A 135 -13.87 20.82 -11.67
C GLN A 135 -14.57 20.41 -12.98
N GLN A 136 -14.47 19.13 -13.38
CA GLN A 136 -15.13 18.61 -14.57
C GLN A 136 -16.36 17.72 -14.29
N GLY A 137 -16.85 17.70 -13.05
CA GLY A 137 -17.95 16.87 -12.58
C GLY A 137 -17.48 15.66 -11.75
N THR A 138 -18.46 14.90 -11.25
CA THR A 138 -18.24 13.85 -10.25
C THR A 138 -18.35 12.42 -10.79
N SER A 139 -18.58 12.26 -12.10
CA SER A 139 -18.58 10.94 -12.75
C SER A 139 -17.16 10.36 -12.80
N GLU A 140 -17.04 9.03 -12.77
CA GLU A 140 -15.75 8.32 -12.77
C GLU A 140 -14.80 8.76 -13.89
N ASP A 141 -15.29 8.94 -15.12
CA ASP A 141 -14.43 9.36 -16.25
C ASP A 141 -13.89 10.78 -16.07
N ARG A 142 -14.68 11.69 -15.49
CA ARG A 142 -14.27 13.07 -15.20
C ARG A 142 -13.26 13.13 -14.08
N ILE A 143 -13.44 12.30 -13.04
CA ILE A 143 -12.46 12.15 -11.96
C ILE A 143 -11.12 11.64 -12.52
N LYS A 144 -11.14 10.63 -13.41
CA LYS A 144 -9.91 10.13 -14.06
C LYS A 144 -9.20 11.19 -14.89
N ILE A 145 -9.95 12.03 -15.60
CA ILE A 145 -9.39 13.18 -16.34
C ILE A 145 -8.70 14.14 -15.35
N MET A 146 -9.36 14.50 -14.25
CA MET A 146 -8.75 15.41 -13.27
C MET A 146 -7.54 14.80 -12.55
N LEU A 147 -7.56 13.50 -12.27
CA LEU A 147 -6.39 12.79 -11.75
C LEU A 147 -5.22 12.83 -12.75
N TRP A 148 -5.48 12.67 -14.04
CA TRP A 148 -4.46 12.81 -15.07
C TRP A 148 -3.92 14.24 -15.16
N GLU A 149 -4.79 15.25 -15.15
CA GLU A 149 -4.39 16.65 -15.19
C GLU A 149 -3.51 17.03 -14.00
N TYR A 150 -3.83 16.52 -12.81
CA TYR A 150 -3.06 16.78 -11.59
C TYR A 150 -1.74 15.99 -11.53
N TYR A 151 -1.79 14.66 -11.67
CA TYR A 151 -0.62 13.79 -11.47
C TYR A 151 0.28 13.66 -12.70
N ARG A 152 -0.25 13.92 -13.91
CA ARG A 152 0.47 13.78 -15.20
C ARG A 152 1.14 12.41 -15.40
N ARG A 153 0.57 11.35 -14.82
CA ARG A 153 1.12 9.99 -14.87
C ARG A 153 0.02 8.93 -14.91
N ALA A 154 0.01 8.13 -15.98
CA ALA A 154 -1.07 7.16 -16.23
C ALA A 154 -1.11 6.08 -15.14
N LYS A 155 0.07 5.62 -14.72
CA LYS A 155 0.18 4.62 -13.64
C LYS A 155 -0.42 5.12 -12.32
N THR A 156 -0.28 6.41 -12.01
CA THR A 156 -0.86 7.00 -10.81
C THR A 156 -2.39 7.02 -10.88
N VAL A 157 -2.96 7.38 -12.03
CA VAL A 157 -4.41 7.32 -12.25
C VAL A 157 -4.93 5.89 -12.11
N GLU A 158 -4.21 4.91 -12.67
CA GLU A 158 -4.53 3.49 -12.53
C GLU A 158 -4.54 3.05 -11.05
N LEU A 159 -3.45 3.31 -10.31
CA LEU A 159 -3.32 2.94 -8.88
C LEU A 159 -4.44 3.55 -8.03
N ILE A 160 -4.72 4.85 -8.18
CA ILE A 160 -5.78 5.53 -7.43
C ILE A 160 -7.15 4.95 -7.79
N THR A 161 -7.40 4.66 -9.06
CA THR A 161 -8.65 4.02 -9.49
C THR A 161 -8.80 2.61 -8.91
N GLU A 162 -7.72 1.84 -8.87
CA GLU A 162 -7.69 0.50 -8.26
C GLU A 162 -7.99 0.56 -6.76
N TYR A 163 -7.38 1.50 -6.03
CA TYR A 163 -7.63 1.69 -4.59
C TYR A 163 -9.09 2.09 -4.35
N ALA A 164 -9.62 3.00 -5.16
CA ALA A 164 -11.00 3.42 -5.11
C ALA A 164 -11.97 2.23 -5.31
N ARG A 165 -11.67 1.34 -6.27
CA ARG A 165 -12.46 0.11 -6.51
C ARG A 165 -12.42 -0.84 -5.31
N ILE A 166 -11.24 -1.04 -4.71
CA ILE A 166 -11.07 -1.87 -3.50
C ILE A 166 -11.88 -1.31 -2.33
N TYR A 167 -11.73 -0.01 -2.03
CA TYR A 167 -12.46 0.64 -0.95
C TYR A 167 -13.98 0.64 -1.17
N LYS A 168 -14.43 0.88 -2.41
CA LYS A 168 -15.84 0.78 -2.77
C LYS A 168 -16.39 -0.63 -2.55
N HIS A 169 -15.61 -1.67 -2.87
CA HIS A 169 -16.01 -3.06 -2.71
C HIS A 169 -16.17 -3.48 -1.24
N TYR A 170 -15.20 -3.15 -0.39
CA TYR A 170 -15.24 -3.55 1.02
C TYR A 170 -15.99 -2.58 1.94
N GLY A 171 -16.24 -1.34 1.50
CA GLY A 171 -16.92 -0.32 2.30
C GLY A 171 -16.12 0.20 3.50
N ARG A 172 -14.81 -0.12 3.59
CA ARG A 172 -13.93 0.22 4.71
C ARG A 172 -12.49 0.40 4.24
N ILE A 173 -11.68 1.11 5.04
CA ILE A 173 -10.28 1.42 4.72
C ILE A 173 -9.25 0.56 5.46
N ASN A 174 -9.66 -0.13 6.54
CA ASN A 174 -8.81 -0.99 7.36
C ASN A 174 -8.62 -2.38 6.70
N LEU A 175 -8.03 -2.38 5.51
CA LEU A 175 -7.81 -3.58 4.69
C LEU A 175 -6.37 -4.06 4.87
N GLU A 176 -6.11 -4.57 6.08
CA GLU A 176 -4.80 -5.06 6.47
C GLU A 176 -4.77 -6.58 6.55
N GLY A 177 -3.58 -7.13 6.38
CA GLY A 177 -3.34 -8.56 6.52
C GLY A 177 -2.60 -9.11 5.32
N TYR A 178 -1.79 -10.13 5.61
CA TYR A 178 -1.06 -10.86 4.59
C TYR A 178 -1.14 -12.35 4.86
N ALA A 179 -1.08 -13.15 3.79
CA ALA A 179 -1.04 -14.59 3.83
C ALA A 179 0.26 -15.11 3.21
N PHE A 180 0.72 -16.28 3.64
CA PHE A 180 1.81 -16.95 2.94
C PHE A 180 1.28 -17.46 1.57
N PRO A 181 2.03 -17.30 0.44
CA PRO A 181 1.49 -17.59 -0.89
C PRO A 181 1.17 -19.07 -1.13
N LEU A 182 1.67 -19.99 -0.30
CA LEU A 182 1.29 -21.42 -0.33
C LEU A 182 0.56 -21.78 0.97
N PRO A 183 -0.30 -22.82 1.02
CA PRO A 183 -0.80 -23.35 2.28
C PRO A 183 0.35 -23.74 3.21
N VAL A 184 0.34 -23.31 4.47
CA VAL A 184 1.45 -23.55 5.42
C VAL A 184 1.68 -25.03 5.78
N HIS A 185 0.74 -25.91 5.42
CA HIS A 185 0.88 -27.37 5.54
C HIS A 185 1.45 -28.04 4.29
N SER A 186 1.69 -27.29 3.22
CA SER A 186 2.33 -27.82 2.02
C SER A 186 3.82 -28.07 2.27
N ASP A 187 4.33 -29.17 1.73
CA ASP A 187 5.78 -29.42 1.69
C ASP A 187 6.42 -28.38 0.76
N ASN A 188 7.11 -27.42 1.36
CA ASN A 188 7.76 -26.34 0.65
C ASN A 188 9.12 -25.98 1.25
N SER A 189 10.00 -25.42 0.44
CA SER A 189 11.28 -24.88 0.89
C SER A 189 11.69 -23.66 0.09
N TYR A 190 12.27 -22.67 0.77
CA TYR A 190 12.76 -21.44 0.15
C TYR A 190 13.94 -20.88 0.95
N ARG A 191 14.77 -20.08 0.27
CA ARG A 191 15.93 -19.38 0.87
C ARG A 191 15.98 -17.96 0.31
N SER A 192 16.66 -17.05 1.01
CA SER A 192 16.97 -15.73 0.44
C SER A 192 17.85 -15.94 -0.78
N THR A 193 17.28 -15.65 -1.95
CA THR A 193 17.89 -15.85 -3.26
C THR A 193 17.77 -14.60 -4.13
N PHE A 194 17.33 -13.48 -3.55
CA PHE A 194 17.28 -12.20 -4.23
C PHE A 194 18.69 -11.76 -4.62
N GLY A 195 18.85 -11.22 -5.82
CA GLY A 195 20.15 -10.81 -6.35
C GLY A 195 21.02 -11.95 -6.89
N ALA A 196 20.64 -13.22 -6.69
CA ALA A 196 21.38 -14.36 -7.24
C ALA A 196 21.37 -14.33 -8.78
N GLY A 197 22.45 -14.83 -9.40
CA GLY A 197 22.57 -14.85 -10.86
C GLY A 197 21.53 -15.77 -11.53
N ARG A 198 20.97 -15.32 -12.65
CA ARG A 198 20.11 -16.12 -13.54
C ARG A 198 20.76 -16.21 -14.93
N SER A 199 20.80 -17.42 -15.49
CA SER A 199 21.50 -17.73 -16.74
C SER A 199 20.58 -17.72 -17.98
N PHE A 200 19.30 -18.09 -17.83
CA PHE A 200 18.36 -18.11 -18.96
C PHE A 200 18.02 -16.67 -19.39
N GLY A 201 18.12 -16.35 -20.69
CA GLY A 201 17.79 -15.03 -21.21
C GLY A 201 18.82 -13.93 -20.92
N GLY A 202 20.08 -14.30 -20.69
CA GLY A 202 21.21 -13.37 -20.49
C GLY A 202 21.62 -13.22 -19.02
N ARG A 203 22.59 -12.33 -18.75
CA ARG A 203 23.03 -12.00 -17.38
C ARG A 203 21.94 -11.19 -16.68
N ARG A 204 21.21 -11.84 -15.78
CA ARG A 204 20.14 -11.21 -15.00
C ARG A 204 20.34 -11.54 -13.53
N ILE A 205 19.79 -10.69 -12.66
CA ILE A 205 19.65 -11.00 -11.24
C ILE A 205 18.26 -11.60 -10.96
N HIS A 206 18.16 -12.34 -9.87
CA HIS A 206 16.90 -12.88 -9.39
C HIS A 206 16.15 -11.83 -8.56
N GLU A 207 15.08 -11.28 -9.12
CA GLU A 207 14.23 -10.26 -8.49
C GLU A 207 13.07 -10.88 -7.68
N GLY A 208 13.38 -11.88 -6.87
CA GLY A 208 12.37 -12.58 -6.10
C GLY A 208 12.94 -13.66 -5.19
N THR A 209 12.07 -14.56 -4.75
CA THR A 209 12.39 -15.78 -4.03
C THR A 209 11.65 -16.95 -4.67
N ASP A 210 12.37 -18.05 -4.91
CA ASP A 210 11.78 -19.28 -5.40
C ASP A 210 11.33 -20.12 -4.20
N ILE A 211 10.05 -20.48 -4.19
CA ILE A 211 9.43 -21.36 -3.20
C ILE A 211 9.19 -22.71 -3.87
N PHE A 212 10.10 -23.65 -3.64
CA PHE A 212 10.00 -25.00 -4.19
C PHE A 212 8.86 -25.75 -3.52
N ALA A 213 7.97 -26.31 -4.31
CA ALA A 213 6.81 -27.06 -3.88
C ALA A 213 6.34 -27.99 -5.02
N GLY A 214 5.57 -29.03 -4.68
CA GLY A 214 5.06 -29.97 -5.68
C GLY A 214 4.15 -29.32 -6.74
N TYR A 215 4.06 -29.95 -7.91
CA TYR A 215 3.08 -29.56 -8.92
C TYR A 215 1.66 -29.55 -8.34
N GLY A 216 0.87 -28.56 -8.73
CA GLY A 216 -0.53 -28.48 -8.32
C GLY A 216 -0.76 -27.94 -6.90
N VAL A 217 0.28 -27.66 -6.11
CA VAL A 217 0.13 -26.99 -4.82
C VAL A 217 -0.60 -25.65 -5.04
N PRO A 218 -1.69 -25.36 -4.30
CA PRO A 218 -2.41 -24.10 -4.46
C PRO A 218 -1.51 -22.89 -4.21
N VAL A 219 -1.57 -21.92 -5.11
CA VAL A 219 -0.97 -20.59 -4.93
C VAL A 219 -2.07 -19.61 -4.57
N ARG A 220 -1.84 -18.82 -3.52
CA ARG A 220 -2.79 -17.91 -2.91
C ARG A 220 -2.32 -16.46 -3.02
N SER A 221 -3.26 -15.52 -3.08
CA SER A 221 -2.94 -14.10 -2.92
C SER A 221 -2.34 -13.85 -1.54
N THR A 222 -1.25 -13.10 -1.49
CA THR A 222 -0.59 -12.68 -0.25
C THR A 222 -1.25 -11.47 0.39
N CYS A 223 -2.08 -10.71 -0.35
CA CYS A 223 -2.59 -9.40 0.07
C CYS A 223 -4.03 -9.14 -0.39
N TYR A 224 -4.63 -8.09 0.16
CA TYR A 224 -5.76 -7.42 -0.49
C TYR A 224 -5.25 -6.66 -1.71
N GLY A 225 -5.93 -6.80 -2.84
CA GLY A 225 -5.47 -6.16 -4.06
C GLY A 225 -6.34 -6.42 -5.28
N ILE A 226 -5.85 -5.97 -6.43
CA ILE A 226 -6.45 -6.21 -7.74
C ILE A 226 -5.48 -7.01 -8.62
N ILE A 227 -6.01 -7.94 -9.40
CA ILE A 227 -5.25 -8.67 -10.41
C ILE A 227 -4.92 -7.73 -11.59
N GLU A 228 -3.78 -7.06 -11.49
CA GLU A 228 -3.25 -6.13 -12.48
C GLU A 228 -2.78 -6.89 -13.74
N THR A 229 -2.28 -8.12 -13.59
CA THR A 229 -1.81 -8.89 -14.76
C THR A 229 -2.10 -10.37 -14.63
N LYS A 230 -2.49 -11.00 -15.74
CA LYS A 230 -2.71 -12.44 -15.86
C LYS A 230 -2.34 -12.89 -17.27
N GLY A 231 -1.42 -13.84 -17.41
CA GLY A 231 -1.07 -14.35 -18.75
C GLY A 231 0.33 -14.94 -18.84
N TRP A 232 0.78 -15.14 -20.08
CA TRP A 232 2.10 -15.70 -20.38
C TRP A 232 3.15 -14.61 -20.53
N ASN A 233 4.36 -14.83 -20.00
CA ASN A 233 5.57 -14.20 -20.53
C ASN A 233 6.69 -15.23 -20.71
N ARG A 234 7.68 -14.92 -21.54
CA ARG A 234 8.76 -15.86 -21.91
C ARG A 234 9.56 -16.35 -20.70
N LEU A 235 9.76 -15.51 -19.68
CA LEU A 235 10.63 -15.80 -18.55
C LEU A 235 9.89 -16.48 -17.41
N GLY A 236 8.79 -15.91 -16.95
CA GLY A 236 7.96 -16.40 -15.85
C GLY A 236 6.85 -17.37 -16.24
N GLY A 237 6.67 -17.69 -17.53
CA GLY A 237 5.62 -18.61 -17.96
C GLY A 237 4.23 -18.04 -17.67
N TRP A 238 3.33 -18.89 -17.17
CA TRP A 238 2.04 -18.42 -16.65
C TRP A 238 2.25 -17.67 -15.35
N ARG A 239 1.79 -16.43 -15.32
CA ARG A 239 2.00 -15.52 -14.20
C ARG A 239 0.79 -14.68 -13.86
N ILE A 240 0.70 -14.31 -12.59
CA ILE A 240 -0.25 -13.35 -12.04
C ILE A 240 0.54 -12.21 -11.40
N GLY A 241 0.03 -10.99 -11.56
CA GLY A 241 0.47 -9.79 -10.87
C GLY A 241 -0.69 -9.21 -10.07
N ILE A 242 -0.47 -8.94 -8.78
CA ILE A 242 -1.47 -8.32 -7.91
C ILE A 242 -0.93 -7.02 -7.34
N ARG A 243 -1.68 -5.93 -7.49
CA ARG A 243 -1.37 -4.63 -6.87
C ARG A 243 -2.10 -4.49 -5.55
N ASP A 244 -1.37 -4.21 -4.48
CA ASP A 244 -1.95 -3.92 -3.16
C ASP A 244 -2.16 -2.42 -2.91
N LEU A 245 -2.84 -2.08 -1.81
CA LEU A 245 -3.10 -0.70 -1.37
C LEU A 245 -1.84 0.06 -0.92
N TYR A 246 -0.68 -0.59 -0.86
CA TYR A 246 0.58 -0.04 -0.36
C TYR A 246 1.60 0.21 -1.49
N ASN A 247 1.13 0.33 -2.73
CA ASN A 247 1.92 0.45 -3.96
C ASN A 247 2.80 -0.79 -4.26
N ASN A 248 2.61 -1.92 -3.60
CA ASN A 248 3.40 -3.11 -3.89
C ASN A 248 2.75 -3.96 -4.99
N TYR A 249 3.56 -4.40 -5.94
CA TYR A 249 3.23 -5.41 -6.93
C TYR A 249 3.73 -6.77 -6.45
N HIS A 250 2.81 -7.70 -6.28
CA HIS A 250 3.08 -9.09 -5.91
C HIS A 250 3.08 -9.93 -7.17
N TYR A 251 4.24 -10.46 -7.53
CA TYR A 251 4.47 -11.19 -8.77
C TYR A 251 4.53 -12.69 -8.50
N TYR A 252 3.68 -13.46 -9.19
CA TYR A 252 3.58 -14.91 -9.06
C TYR A 252 3.86 -15.52 -10.43
N ALA A 253 4.92 -16.32 -10.55
CA ALA A 253 5.31 -16.92 -11.82
C ALA A 253 5.51 -18.43 -11.73
N HIS A 254 5.72 -19.03 -12.90
CA HIS A 254 5.88 -20.46 -13.13
C HIS A 254 4.65 -21.29 -12.80
N LEU A 255 3.47 -20.66 -12.83
CA LEU A 255 2.21 -21.34 -12.52
C LEU A 255 1.95 -22.48 -13.52
N GLY A 256 1.42 -23.60 -13.04
CA GLY A 256 0.94 -24.70 -13.88
C GLY A 256 -0.39 -24.37 -14.55
N GLY A 257 -1.16 -23.47 -13.94
CA GLY A 257 -2.43 -22.97 -14.43
C GLY A 257 -3.04 -21.96 -13.45
N PHE A 258 -4.08 -21.27 -13.91
CA PHE A 258 -4.84 -20.33 -13.08
C PHE A 258 -6.03 -21.04 -12.42
N SER A 259 -6.46 -20.54 -11.26
CA SER A 259 -7.76 -20.93 -10.72
C SER A 259 -8.88 -20.46 -11.66
N LYS A 260 -9.95 -21.26 -11.80
CA LYS A 260 -11.04 -20.99 -12.77
C LYS A 260 -11.76 -19.68 -12.52
N GLU A 261 -11.85 -19.27 -11.26
CA GLU A 261 -12.55 -18.06 -10.82
C GLU A 261 -11.76 -16.77 -11.06
N ILE A 262 -10.50 -16.88 -11.49
CA ILE A 262 -9.57 -15.76 -11.51
C ILE A 262 -9.58 -15.02 -12.84
N GLN A 263 -9.80 -13.71 -12.79
CA GLN A 263 -9.89 -12.83 -13.96
C GLN A 263 -9.04 -11.56 -13.79
N LEU A 264 -8.65 -10.94 -14.91
CA LEU A 264 -7.97 -9.65 -14.89
C LEU A 264 -8.90 -8.59 -14.28
N GLY A 265 -8.35 -7.71 -13.44
CA GLY A 265 -9.11 -6.64 -12.78
C GLY A 265 -9.98 -7.10 -11.60
N GLN A 266 -9.92 -8.38 -11.21
CA GLN A 266 -10.64 -8.91 -10.07
C GLN A 266 -10.00 -8.46 -8.75
N ILE A 267 -10.84 -8.10 -7.77
CA ILE A 267 -10.42 -7.84 -6.39
C ILE A 267 -10.23 -9.17 -5.67
N VAL A 268 -9.11 -9.30 -4.96
CA VAL A 268 -8.74 -10.48 -4.18
C VAL A 268 -8.40 -10.09 -2.74
N GLU A 269 -8.44 -11.08 -1.86
CA GLU A 269 -8.08 -10.98 -0.45
C GLU A 269 -6.97 -11.99 -0.10
N PRO A 270 -6.22 -11.78 1.00
CA PRO A 270 -5.20 -12.71 1.43
C PRO A 270 -5.75 -14.13 1.60
N GLY A 271 -5.07 -15.11 1.02
CA GLY A 271 -5.47 -16.52 1.07
C GLY A 271 -6.35 -17.00 -0.09
N LYS A 272 -6.91 -16.09 -0.91
CA LYS A 272 -7.68 -16.49 -2.11
C LYS A 272 -6.80 -17.28 -3.07
N VAL A 273 -7.22 -18.48 -3.49
CA VAL A 273 -6.48 -19.30 -4.45
C VAL A 273 -6.50 -18.65 -5.84
N ILE A 274 -5.31 -18.33 -6.36
CA ILE A 274 -5.12 -17.64 -7.63
C ILE A 274 -4.63 -18.56 -8.76
N GLY A 275 -4.01 -19.68 -8.41
CA GLY A 275 -3.43 -20.63 -9.37
C GLY A 275 -2.77 -21.79 -8.66
N PHE A 276 -1.90 -22.48 -9.38
CA PHE A 276 -1.24 -23.68 -8.89
C PHE A 276 0.23 -23.69 -9.29
N VAL A 277 1.08 -24.22 -8.40
CA VAL A 277 2.52 -24.38 -8.64
C VAL A 277 2.75 -25.23 -9.88
N GLY A 278 3.70 -24.79 -10.71
CA GLY A 278 4.11 -25.51 -11.91
C GLY A 278 5.59 -25.32 -12.20
N SER A 279 5.94 -25.47 -13.48
CA SER A 279 7.31 -25.30 -14.00
C SER A 279 7.30 -24.62 -15.37
N THR A 280 6.33 -23.71 -15.57
CA THR A 280 6.12 -23.08 -16.88
C THR A 280 7.04 -21.89 -17.11
N GLY A 281 7.51 -21.71 -18.34
CA GLY A 281 8.35 -20.59 -18.73
C GLY A 281 9.56 -21.01 -19.55
N TYR A 282 10.50 -20.08 -19.72
CA TYR A 282 11.73 -20.24 -20.49
C TYR A 282 11.50 -20.67 -21.95
N GLY A 283 10.49 -20.07 -22.60
CA GLY A 283 10.14 -20.42 -23.98
C GLY A 283 8.84 -19.78 -24.49
N PRO A 284 8.36 -20.22 -25.67
CA PRO A 284 7.04 -19.83 -26.19
C PRO A 284 5.89 -20.30 -25.27
N PRO A 285 4.68 -19.72 -25.43
CA PRO A 285 3.51 -20.09 -24.64
C PRO A 285 3.31 -21.61 -24.50
N GLY A 286 3.12 -22.06 -23.26
CA GLY A 286 2.91 -23.48 -22.93
C GLY A 286 4.19 -24.27 -22.61
N THR A 287 5.38 -23.67 -22.73
CA THR A 287 6.63 -24.35 -22.34
C THR A 287 6.64 -24.71 -20.85
N ALA A 288 6.90 -25.98 -20.51
CA ALA A 288 6.97 -26.46 -19.12
C ALA A 288 8.11 -27.47 -18.93
N GLY A 289 8.47 -27.76 -17.67
CA GLY A 289 9.39 -28.86 -17.32
C GLY A 289 10.88 -28.56 -17.50
N LYS A 290 11.27 -27.31 -17.76
CA LYS A 290 12.68 -26.91 -17.94
C LYS A 290 13.45 -26.74 -16.63
N PHE A 291 12.76 -26.79 -15.50
CA PHE A 291 13.31 -26.62 -14.15
C PHE A 291 12.37 -27.29 -13.14
N PRO A 292 12.84 -27.57 -11.90
CA PRO A 292 11.99 -28.16 -10.86
C PRO A 292 10.76 -27.29 -10.54
N PRO A 293 9.64 -27.88 -10.12
CA PRO A 293 8.44 -27.11 -9.81
C PRO A 293 8.68 -26.16 -8.63
N HIS A 294 8.28 -24.91 -8.81
CA HIS A 294 8.37 -23.88 -7.78
C HIS A 294 7.45 -22.72 -8.11
N LEU A 295 7.08 -21.95 -7.08
CA LEU A 295 6.54 -20.61 -7.26
C LEU A 295 7.69 -19.61 -7.23
N HIS A 296 7.90 -18.88 -8.32
CA HIS A 296 8.71 -17.68 -8.25
C HIS A 296 7.83 -16.54 -7.73
N PHE A 297 8.21 -15.97 -6.58
CA PHE A 297 7.51 -14.86 -5.95
C PHE A 297 8.39 -13.61 -5.92
N GLY A 298 7.92 -12.53 -6.54
CA GLY A 298 8.60 -11.23 -6.58
C GLY A 298 7.80 -10.14 -5.89
N LEU A 299 8.50 -9.16 -5.33
CA LEU A 299 7.89 -7.94 -4.79
C LEU A 299 8.54 -6.73 -5.44
N TYR A 300 7.68 -5.82 -5.89
CA TYR A 300 8.09 -4.54 -6.47
C TYR A 300 7.30 -3.41 -5.83
N LYS A 301 7.87 -2.21 -5.78
CA LYS A 301 7.20 -1.03 -5.19
C LYS A 301 7.29 0.17 -6.13
N ASP A 302 6.22 0.95 -6.20
CA ASP A 302 6.16 2.20 -6.96
C ASP A 302 6.35 3.44 -6.06
N ASN A 303 7.24 4.36 -6.45
CA ASN A 303 7.52 5.61 -5.72
C ASN A 303 6.94 6.85 -6.40
N GLY A 304 6.08 6.70 -7.42
CA GLY A 304 5.54 7.81 -8.20
C GLY A 304 6.38 8.17 -9.43
N TYR A 305 7.57 7.60 -9.57
CA TYR A 305 8.46 7.79 -10.73
C TYR A 305 8.78 6.46 -11.40
N THR A 306 9.31 5.52 -10.62
CA THR A 306 9.78 4.22 -11.07
C THR A 306 9.31 3.13 -10.13
N GLU A 307 9.32 1.91 -10.64
CA GLU A 307 9.10 0.70 -9.87
C GLU A 307 10.44 -0.02 -9.66
N TRP A 308 10.68 -0.54 -8.45
CA TRP A 308 11.90 -1.31 -8.14
C TRP A 308 11.56 -2.61 -7.41
N ALA A 309 12.34 -3.65 -7.68
CA ALA A 309 12.27 -4.92 -6.98
C ALA A 309 12.92 -4.84 -5.59
N PHE A 310 12.40 -5.57 -4.62
CA PHE A 310 13.01 -5.72 -3.29
C PHE A 310 12.87 -7.16 -2.77
N ASP A 311 13.75 -7.56 -1.84
CA ASP A 311 13.82 -8.95 -1.36
C ASP A 311 12.54 -9.37 -0.62
N PRO A 312 11.77 -10.35 -1.13
CA PRO A 312 10.55 -10.80 -0.48
C PRO A 312 10.79 -11.78 0.67
N TYR A 313 12.02 -12.29 0.85
CA TYR A 313 12.31 -13.38 1.80
C TYR A 313 11.84 -13.09 3.23
N MET A 314 12.14 -11.88 3.75
CA MET A 314 11.75 -11.50 5.12
C MET A 314 10.23 -11.39 5.28
N HIS A 315 9.53 -10.92 4.24
CA HIS A 315 8.07 -10.87 4.22
C HIS A 315 7.46 -12.27 4.23
N LEU A 316 7.92 -13.14 3.33
CA LEU A 316 7.50 -14.55 3.24
C LEU A 316 7.67 -15.26 4.59
N SER A 317 8.85 -15.13 5.20
CA SER A 317 9.17 -15.73 6.49
C SER A 317 8.27 -15.22 7.62
N LEU A 318 7.96 -13.92 7.63
CA LEU A 318 7.04 -13.33 8.61
C LEU A 318 5.60 -13.83 8.41
N TRP A 319 5.10 -13.85 7.18
CA TRP A 319 3.75 -14.27 6.85
C TRP A 319 3.53 -15.75 7.18
N GLU A 320 4.50 -16.60 6.85
CA GLU A 320 4.45 -18.03 7.19
C GLU A 320 4.38 -18.25 8.69
N ARG A 321 5.24 -17.58 9.48
CA ARG A 321 5.24 -17.69 10.95
C ARG A 321 3.92 -17.23 11.57
N LYS A 322 3.39 -16.08 11.12
CA LYS A 322 2.13 -15.54 11.62
C LYS A 322 0.97 -16.48 11.32
N GLU A 323 0.89 -17.01 10.11
CA GLU A 323 -0.19 -17.93 9.72
C GLU A 323 -0.11 -19.26 10.50
N ARG A 324 1.10 -19.82 10.70
CA ARG A 324 1.30 -21.00 11.55
C ARG A 324 0.90 -20.75 13.01
N ALA A 325 1.17 -19.56 13.55
CA ALA A 325 0.78 -19.20 14.92
C ALA A 325 -0.75 -19.11 15.06
N ASN A 326 -1.43 -18.46 14.11
CA ASN A 326 -2.89 -18.33 14.12
C ASN A 326 -3.59 -19.69 14.07
N LEU A 327 -3.07 -20.64 13.28
CA LEU A 327 -3.62 -22.00 13.23
C LEU A 327 -3.46 -22.78 14.54
N LYS A 328 -2.43 -22.49 15.33
CA LYS A 328 -2.26 -23.10 16.66
C LYS A 328 -3.28 -22.54 17.64
N ASN A 329 -3.47 -21.22 17.66
CA ASN A 329 -4.40 -20.54 18.56
C ASN A 329 -5.87 -20.89 18.26
N ASN A 330 -6.23 -21.18 17.01
CA ASN A 330 -7.60 -21.59 16.65
C ASN A 330 -7.89 -23.07 16.98
N ARG A 331 -6.88 -23.85 17.38
CA ARG A 331 -7.03 -25.27 17.77
C ARG A 331 -7.00 -25.46 19.29
N SER A 332 -6.61 -24.44 20.05
CA SER A 332 -6.68 -24.35 21.52
C SER A 332 -7.96 -23.67 21.94
#